data_AF-A0A450XN49-F1
#
_entry.id   AF-A0A450XN49-F1
#
_cell.length_a   1.000
_cell.length_b   1.000
_cell.length_c   1.000
_cell.angle_alpha   90.00
_cell.angle_beta   90.00
_cell.angle_gamma   90.00
#
_symmetry.space_group_name_H-M   'P 1'
#
loop_
_entity.id
_entity.type
_entity.pdbx_description
1 polymer ?
#
loop_
_entity_poly.entity_id
_entity_poly.type
_entity_poly.pdbx_seq_one_letter_code
_entity_poly.pdbx_strand_id
1 'polypeptide(L)'
;GLDISIRESGTWKGKGKLTKRGNAFLRKRCVAMAWGAIMHNKYFKALYTELRQRKRSYKEALCIIARKILRIAFTILKQNIPYNENILCQQN
;
A
#
# COMPACT_ATOMS: atom_id res chain seq x y z
N GLY A 1 8.99 -1.36 -6.88
CA GLY A 1 8.14 -0.66 -7.86
C GLY A 1 6.73 -0.34 -7.37
N LEU A 2 6.49 -0.42 -6.07
CA LEU A 2 5.35 0.22 -5.43
C LEU A 2 5.86 1.27 -4.45
N ASP A 3 7.14 1.34 -4.15
CA ASP A 3 7.79 2.33 -3.30
C ASP A 3 7.86 3.72 -3.96
N ILE A 4 8.03 4.75 -3.12
CA ILE A 4 8.18 6.14 -3.55
C ILE A 4 9.68 6.45 -3.60
N SER A 5 10.16 7.05 -4.69
CA SER A 5 11.54 7.48 -4.84
C SER A 5 11.84 8.60 -3.88
N ILE A 6 12.93 8.50 -3.12
CA ILE A 6 13.47 9.63 -2.35
C ILE A 6 14.31 10.47 -3.32
N ARG A 7 14.08 11.79 -3.34
CA ARG A 7 14.83 12.74 -4.17
C ARG A 7 15.30 13.89 -3.29
N GLU A 8 16.44 13.70 -2.66
CA GLU A 8 17.04 14.65 -1.73
C GLU A 8 18.51 14.86 -2.10
N SER A 9 19.03 16.07 -1.91
CA SER A 9 20.45 16.41 -2.09
C SER A 9 20.88 17.40 -1.03
N GLY A 10 21.60 16.95 0.00
CA GLY A 10 22.17 17.78 1.07
C GLY A 10 21.16 18.71 1.76
N THR A 11 20.92 19.88 1.18
CA THR A 11 20.01 20.93 1.65
C THR A 11 18.61 20.89 1.02
N TRP A 12 18.39 20.16 -0.07
CA TRP A 12 17.13 20.17 -0.82
C TRP A 12 16.35 18.86 -0.72
N LYS A 13 15.03 18.97 -0.48
CA LYS A 13 14.08 17.84 -0.48
C LYS A 13 12.99 18.04 -1.53
N GLY A 14 12.97 17.17 -2.54
CA GLY A 14 11.98 17.18 -3.62
C GLY A 14 10.80 16.24 -3.42
N LYS A 15 9.79 16.35 -4.30
CA LYS A 15 8.67 15.42 -4.33
C LYS A 15 9.10 14.06 -4.92
N GLY A 16 8.88 13.00 -4.15
CA GLY A 16 9.09 11.63 -4.60
C GLY A 16 8.05 11.16 -5.60
N LYS A 17 8.46 10.32 -6.56
CA LYS A 17 7.58 9.69 -7.56
C LYS A 17 7.50 8.18 -7.31
N LEU A 18 6.42 7.54 -7.74
CA LEU A 18 6.32 6.08 -7.69
C LEU A 18 7.45 5.44 -8.51
N THR A 19 8.23 4.56 -7.90
CA THR A 19 9.28 3.86 -8.63
C THR A 19 8.66 2.77 -9.51
N LYS A 20 9.22 2.56 -10.69
CA LYS A 20 8.84 1.45 -11.59
C LYS A 20 9.81 0.28 -11.51
N ARG A 21 10.54 0.16 -10.39
CA ARG A 21 11.55 -0.89 -10.15
C ARG A 21 10.91 -2.28 -10.04
N GLY A 22 11.59 -3.31 -10.53
CA GLY A 22 11.15 -4.71 -10.48
C GLY A 22 10.08 -5.09 -11.51
N ASN A 23 9.56 -6.31 -11.40
CA ASN A 23 8.66 -6.90 -12.39
C ASN A 23 7.31 -6.16 -12.51
N ALA A 24 6.96 -5.74 -13.72
CA ALA A 24 5.71 -5.06 -14.02
C ALA A 24 4.46 -5.94 -13.81
N PHE A 25 4.57 -7.26 -14.04
CA PHE A 25 3.48 -8.22 -13.84
C PHE A 25 3.07 -8.31 -12.37
N LEU A 26 4.05 -8.46 -11.47
CA LEU A 26 3.80 -8.49 -10.02
C LEU A 26 3.14 -7.20 -9.53
N ARG A 27 3.55 -6.05 -10.06
CA ARG A 27 2.94 -4.76 -9.73
C ARG A 27 1.45 -4.73 -10.08
N LYS A 28 1.08 -5.20 -11.28
CA LYS A 28 -0.33 -5.30 -11.70
C LYS A 28 -1.12 -6.21 -10.76
N ARG A 29 -0.56 -7.38 -10.40
CA ARG A 29 -1.22 -8.31 -9.48
C ARG A 29 -1.41 -7.73 -8.08
N CYS A 30 -0.43 -6.97 -7.57
CA CYS A 30 -0.56 -6.30 -6.28
C CYS A 30 -1.69 -5.26 -6.26
N VAL A 31 -1.88 -4.53 -7.37
CA VAL A 31 -3.00 -3.59 -7.52
C VAL A 31 -4.33 -4.33 -7.60
N ALA A 32 -4.40 -5.44 -8.33
CA ALA A 32 -5.60 -6.29 -8.39
C ALA A 32 -5.95 -6.90 -7.01
N MET A 33 -4.94 -7.31 -6.24
CA MET A 33 -5.09 -7.77 -4.87
C MET A 33 -5.68 -6.67 -3.96
N ALA A 34 -5.18 -5.43 -4.07
CA ALA A 34 -5.74 -4.31 -3.33
C ALA A 34 -7.21 -4.05 -3.69
N TRP A 35 -7.58 -4.19 -4.96
CA TRP A 35 -8.96 -4.05 -5.40
C TRP A 35 -9.88 -5.11 -4.77
N GLY A 36 -9.47 -6.39 -4.78
CA GLY A 36 -10.21 -7.45 -4.08
C GLY A 36 -10.30 -7.23 -2.57
N ALA A 37 -9.21 -6.77 -1.93
CA ALA A 37 -9.21 -6.48 -0.51
C ALA A 37 -10.22 -5.38 -0.12
N ILE A 38 -10.36 -4.34 -0.95
CA ILE A 38 -11.34 -3.26 -0.72
C ILE A 38 -12.79 -3.77 -0.79
N MET A 39 -13.05 -4.80 -1.60
CA MET A 39 -14.39 -5.37 -1.75
C MET A 39 -14.81 -6.22 -0.56
N HIS A 40 -13.90 -7.06 -0.06
CA HIS A 40 -14.22 -8.07 0.94
C HIS A 40 -13.91 -7.65 2.37
N ASN A 41 -13.06 -6.64 2.59
CA ASN A 41 -12.60 -6.26 3.91
C ASN A 41 -13.01 -4.81 4.27
N LYS A 42 -13.71 -4.66 5.40
CA LYS A 42 -14.25 -3.37 5.87
C LYS A 42 -13.15 -2.36 6.21
N TYR A 43 -12.03 -2.81 6.77
CA TYR A 43 -10.89 -1.96 7.12
C TYR A 43 -10.23 -1.35 5.87
N PHE A 44 -9.95 -2.17 4.84
CA PHE A 44 -9.38 -1.65 3.59
C PHE A 44 -10.35 -0.75 2.82
N LYS A 45 -11.66 -1.01 2.91
CA LYS A 45 -12.70 -0.13 2.37
C LYS A 45 -12.71 1.23 3.07
N ALA A 46 -12.63 1.25 4.40
CA ALA A 46 -12.55 2.50 5.17
C ALA A 46 -11.31 3.32 4.81
N LEU A 47 -10.13 2.68 4.75
CA LEU A 47 -8.89 3.32 4.31
C LEU A 47 -8.98 3.87 2.89
N TYR A 48 -9.60 3.12 1.97
CA TYR A 48 -9.81 3.60 0.61
C TYR A 48 -10.68 4.87 0.59
N THR A 49 -11.80 4.87 1.31
CA THR A 49 -12.69 6.03 1.42
C THR A 49 -11.97 7.25 1.99
N GLU A 50 -11.19 7.07 3.06
CA GLU A 50 -10.37 8.14 3.66
C GLU A 50 -9.36 8.72 2.66
N LEU A 51 -8.68 7.86 1.89
CA LEU A 51 -7.74 8.30 0.85
C LEU A 51 -8.44 9.08 -0.27
N ARG A 52 -9.65 8.69 -0.64
CA ARG A 52 -10.46 9.41 -1.64
C ARG A 52 -10.95 10.76 -1.10
N GLN A 53 -11.34 10.85 0.17
CA GLN A 53 -11.68 12.12 0.83
C GLN A 53 -10.47 13.07 0.88
N ARG A 54 -9.27 12.54 1.09
CA ARG A 54 -7.99 13.28 1.00
C ARG A 54 -7.57 13.65 -0.43
N LYS A 55 -8.47 13.58 -1.41
CA LYS A 55 -8.27 13.90 -2.82
C LYS A 55 -7.14 13.11 -3.50
N ARG A 56 -6.80 11.91 -3.00
CA ARG A 56 -5.88 11.01 -3.72
C ARG A 56 -6.57 10.40 -4.93
N SER A 57 -5.83 10.24 -6.02
CA SER A 57 -6.36 9.58 -7.21
C SER A 57 -6.67 8.11 -6.93
N TYR A 58 -7.59 7.53 -7.71
CA TYR A 58 -7.95 6.11 -7.60
C TYR A 58 -6.72 5.18 -7.64
N LYS A 59 -5.83 5.43 -8.61
CA LYS A 59 -4.60 4.65 -8.80
C LYS A 59 -3.64 4.78 -7.62
N GLU A 60 -3.51 5.98 -7.06
CA GLU A 60 -2.68 6.22 -5.88
C GLU A 60 -3.23 5.50 -4.65
N ALA A 61 -4.55 5.58 -4.42
CA ALA A 61 -5.20 4.92 -3.30
C ALA A 61 -4.98 3.39 -3.34
N LEU A 62 -5.19 2.77 -4.51
CA LEU A 62 -4.90 1.35 -4.71
C LEU A 62 -3.44 1.00 -4.47
N CYS A 63 -2.50 1.84 -4.94
CA CYS A 63 -1.07 1.60 -4.70
C CYS A 63 -0.70 1.69 -3.21
N ILE A 64 -1.31 2.62 -2.46
CA ILE A 64 -1.11 2.75 -1.02
C ILE A 64 -1.61 1.49 -0.30
N ILE A 65 -2.81 1.03 -0.63
CA ILE A 65 -3.41 -0.17 -0.04
C ILE A 65 -2.61 -1.42 -0.39
N ALA A 66 -2.21 -1.58 -1.66
CA ALA A 66 -1.35 -2.68 -2.10
C ALA A 66 -0.05 -2.74 -1.29
N ARG A 67 0.62 -1.59 -1.07
CA ARG A 67 1.81 -1.51 -0.21
C ARG A 67 1.50 -1.94 1.22
N LYS A 68 0.37 -1.52 1.79
CA LYS A 68 -0.02 -1.87 3.17
C LYS A 68 -0.24 -3.38 3.31
N ILE A 69 -0.96 -4.00 2.37
CA ILE A 69 -1.18 -5.45 2.33
C ILE A 69 0.15 -6.21 2.25
N LEU A 70 1.09 -5.78 1.39
CA LEU A 70 2.40 -6.44 1.28
C LEU A 70 3.20 -6.36 2.58
N ARG A 71 3.16 -5.23 3.29
CA ARG A 71 3.81 -5.08 4.60
C ARG A 71 3.23 -6.04 5.63
N ILE A 72 1.89 -6.14 5.69
CA ILE A 72 1.17 -7.06 6.59
C ILE A 72 1.54 -8.51 6.28
N ALA A 73 1.50 -8.91 5.00
CA ALA A 73 1.86 -10.25 4.57
C ALA A 73 3.31 -10.59 4.96
N PHE A 74 4.23 -9.64 4.75
CA PHE A 74 5.62 -9.83 5.14
C PHE A 74 5.81 -9.99 6.66
N THR A 75 5.11 -9.20 7.49
CA THR A 75 5.19 -9.34 8.95
C THR A 75 4.64 -10.68 9.43
N ILE A 76 3.53 -11.14 8.85
CA ILE A 76 2.91 -12.44 9.15
C ILE A 76 3.88 -13.58 8.84
N LEU A 77 4.47 -13.57 7.65
CA LEU A 77 5.44 -14.58 7.23
C LEU A 77 6.70 -14.55 8.09
N LYS A 78 7.18 -13.36 8.45
CA LYS A 78 8.40 -13.21 9.26
C LYS A 78 8.21 -13.65 10.71
N GLN A 79 7.05 -13.38 11.30
CA GLN A 79 6.78 -13.69 12.71
C GLN A 79 6.06 -15.03 12.89
N ASN A 80 5.63 -15.67 11.79
CA ASN A 80 4.86 -16.92 11.79
C ASN A 80 3.59 -16.85 12.66
N ILE A 81 2.90 -15.71 12.62
CA ILE A 81 1.66 -15.45 13.39
C ILE A 81 0.46 -15.61 12.46
N PRO A 82 -0.67 -16.19 12.92
CA PRO A 82 -1.88 -16.23 12.11
C PRO A 82 -2.38 -14.83 11.75
N TYR A 83 -2.95 -14.68 10.56
CA TYR A 83 -3.60 -13.43 10.16
C TYR A 83 -4.78 -13.14 11.10
N ASN A 84 -4.77 -11.96 11.71
CA ASN A 84 -5.87 -11.47 12.53
C ASN A 84 -6.26 -10.06 12.06
N GLU A 85 -7.52 -9.90 11.67
CA GLU A 85 -8.06 -8.66 11.12
C GLU A 85 -7.96 -7.50 12.13
N ASN A 86 -8.02 -7.78 13.43
CA ASN A 86 -8.00 -6.77 14.49
C ASN A 86 -6.63 -6.08 14.66
N ILE A 87 -5.53 -6.78 14.33
CA ILE A 87 -4.16 -6.25 14.49
C ILE A 87 -3.86 -5.15 13.46
N LEU A 88 -4.59 -5.12 12.33
CA LEU A 88 -4.37 -4.17 11.24
C LEU A 88 -4.67 -2.71 11.61
N CYS A 89 -5.57 -2.49 12.58
CA CYS A 89 -5.95 -1.14 13.03
C CYS A 89 -4.81 -0.38 13.73
N GLN A 90 -3.82 -1.07 14.31
CA GLN A 90 -2.83 -0.45 15.20
C GLN A 90 -1.52 -0.01 14.51
N GLN A 91 -1.31 -0.40 13.24
CA GLN A 91 -0.13 0.00 12.48
C GLN A 91 -0.43 1.25 11.63
N ASN A 92 -0.45 2.41 12.29
CA ASN A 92 -0.43 3.73 11.66
C ASN A 92 0.83 4.49 12.05
#